data_AF-A0A7C3HBT0-F1
#
_entry.id   AF-A0A7C3HBT0-F1
#
_cell.length_a   1.000
_cell.length_b   1.000
_cell.length_c   1.000
_cell.angle_alpha   90.00
_cell.angle_beta   90.00
_cell.angle_gamma   90.00
#
_symmetry.space_group_name_H-M   'P 1'
#
loop_
_entity.id
_entity.type
_entity.pdbx_description
1 polymer ?
#
loop_
_entity_poly.entity_id
_entity_poly.type
_entity_poly.pdbx_seq_one_letter_code
_entity_poly.pdbx_strand_id
1 'polypeptide(L)' 'HEYSRILAVLKADHGNRKSAAEKLGISQRTLRYKLARMREMGMSVPGRYGAEMS' A
#
# COMPACT_ATOMS: atom_id res chain seq x y z
N HIS A 1 8.26 -9.38 -6.09
CA HIS A 1 9.34 -8.59 -5.43
C HIS A 1 8.89 -7.17 -5.09
N GLU A 2 8.55 -6.31 -6.05
CA GLU A 2 8.12 -4.92 -5.76
C GLU A 2 6.85 -4.84 -4.90
N TYR A 3 5.80 -5.56 -5.28
CA TYR A 3 4.50 -5.52 -4.58
C TYR A 3 4.57 -6.00 -3.14
N SER A 4 5.34 -7.06 -2.87
CA SER A 4 5.59 -7.56 -1.51
C SER A 4 6.27 -6.50 -0.64
N ARG A 5 7.24 -5.74 -1.20
CA ARG A 5 7.91 -4.65 -0.49
C ARG A 5 6.95 -3.51 -0.16
N ILE A 6 6.07 -3.14 -1.10
CA ILE A 6 5.05 -2.11 -0.90
C ILE A 6 4.07 -2.51 0.22
N LEU A 7 3.61 -3.77 0.23
CA LEU A 7 2.72 -4.28 1.27
C LEU A 7 3.39 -4.33 2.63
N ALA A 8 4.67 -4.75 2.70
CA ALA A 8 5.43 -4.76 3.94
C ALA A 8 5.59 -3.36 4.53
N VAL A 9 5.93 -2.37 3.70
CA VAL A 9 6.05 -0.98 4.15
C VAL A 9 4.70 -0.42 4.58
N LEU A 10 3.62 -0.66 3.83
CA LEU A 10 2.27 -0.23 4.23
C LEU A 10 1.83 -0.86 5.54
N LYS A 11 2.13 -2.13 5.78
CA LYS A 11 1.80 -2.80 7.04
C LYS A 11 2.59 -2.21 8.21
N ALA A 12 3.89 -1.98 8.03
CA ALA A 12 4.75 -1.35 9.03
C ALA A 12 4.35 0.10 9.33
N ASP A 13 3.68 0.76 8.38
CA ASP A 13 3.24 2.15 8.50
C ASP A 13 1.73 2.27 8.81
N HIS A 14 1.10 1.19 9.27
CA HIS A 14 -0.33 1.13 9.64
C HIS A 14 -1.27 1.67 8.53
N GLY A 15 -0.94 1.40 7.27
CA GLY A 15 -1.71 1.84 6.10
C GLY A 15 -1.58 3.34 5.79
N ASN A 16 -0.67 4.07 6.43
CA ASN A 16 -0.39 5.46 6.12
C ASN A 16 0.33 5.57 4.77
N ARG A 17 -0.42 5.97 3.74
CA ARG A 17 0.10 6.04 2.38
C ARG A 17 1.12 7.16 2.17
N LYS A 18 1.11 8.21 3.00
CA LYS A 18 2.07 9.31 2.88
C LYS A 18 3.46 8.85 3.33
N SER A 19 3.59 8.38 4.55
CA SER A 19 4.90 7.96 5.07
C SER A 19 5.39 6.67 4.40
N ALA A 20 4.50 5.75 4.03
CA ALA A 20 4.87 4.61 3.18
C ALA A 20 5.47 5.04 1.83
N ALA A 21 4.90 6.06 1.17
CA ALA A 21 5.43 6.56 -0.11
C ALA A 21 6.81 7.20 0.06
N GLU A 22 7.00 7.99 1.13
CA GLU A 22 8.29 8.59 1.49
C GLU A 22 9.36 7.51 1.73
N LYS A 23 9.05 6.47 2.53
CA LYS A 23 9.94 5.32 2.79
C LYS A 23 10.28 4.50 1.54
N LEU A 24 9.36 4.43 0.59
CA LEU A 24 9.55 3.74 -0.69
C LEU A 24 10.30 4.59 -1.72
N GLY A 25 10.53 5.89 -1.46
CA GLY A 25 11.18 6.80 -2.39
C GLY A 25 10.34 7.10 -3.64
N ILE A 26 9.00 7.03 -3.53
CA ILE A 26 8.08 7.28 -4.65
C ILE A 26 7.03 8.33 -4.31
N SER A 27 6.39 8.90 -5.32
CA SER A 27 5.25 9.80 -5.07
C SER A 27 4.05 9.02 -4.52
N GLN A 28 3.23 9.67 -3.69
CA GLN A 28 1.95 9.11 -3.23
C GLN A 28 1.02 8.74 -4.40
N ARG A 29 1.10 9.49 -5.51
CA ARG A 29 0.36 9.20 -6.74
C ARG A 29 0.79 7.85 -7.31
N THR A 30 2.09 7.61 -7.45
CA THR A 30 2.66 6.34 -7.92
C THR A 30 2.26 5.20 -6.98
N LEU A 31 2.33 5.41 -5.66
CA LEU A 31 1.87 4.42 -4.69
C LEU A 31 0.40 4.06 -4.94
N ARG A 32 -0.50 5.04 -5.01
CA ARG A 32 -1.93 4.81 -5.29
C ARG A 32 -2.17 4.00 -6.56
N TYR A 33 -1.46 4.31 -7.64
CA TYR A 33 -1.56 3.54 -8.90
C TYR A 33 -1.16 2.07 -8.72
N LYS A 34 -0.04 1.82 -8.05
CA LYS A 34 0.39 0.44 -7.75
C LYS A 34 -0.63 -0.29 -6.88
N LEU A 35 -1.20 0.39 -5.88
CA LEU A 35 -2.27 -0.17 -5.04
C LEU A 35 -3.56 -0.45 -5.82
N ALA A 36 -3.93 0.37 -6.79
CA ALA A 36 -5.08 0.12 -7.66
C ALA A 36 -4.85 -1.14 -8.50
N ARG A 37 -3.68 -1.22 -9.16
CA ARG A 37 -3.30 -2.40 -9.97
C ARG A 37 -3.27 -3.68 -9.12
N MET A 38 -2.74 -3.62 -7.90
CA MET A 38 -2.78 -4.74 -6.95
C MET A 38 -4.20 -5.25 -6.70
N ARG A 39 -5.18 -4.34 -6.49
CA ARG A 39 -6.58 -4.72 -6.31
C ARG A 39 -7.18 -5.34 -7.57
N GLU A 40 -6.87 -4.80 -8.74
CA GLU A 40 -7.31 -5.35 -10.04
C GLU A 40 -6.78 -6.78 -10.24
N MET A 41 -5.60 -7.09 -9.71
CA MET A 41 -5.02 -8.44 -9.70
C MET A 41 -5.57 -9.34 -8.58
N GLY A 42 -6.57 -8.89 -7.81
CA GLY A 42 -7.17 -9.64 -6.71
C GLY A 42 -6.34 -9.67 -5.42
N MET A 43 -5.29 -8.86 -5.30
CA MET A 43 -4.49 -8.79 -4.07
C MET A 43 -5.21 -7.98 -2.99
N SER A 44 -5.19 -8.47 -1.76
CA SER A 44 -5.63 -7.69 -0.61
C SER A 44 -4.62 -6.58 -0.31
N VAL A 45 -5.08 -5.33 -0.31
CA VAL A 45 -4.26 -4.15 -0.07
C VAL A 45 -4.74 -3.45 1.20
N PRO A 46 -3.88 -3.31 2.23
CA PRO A 46 -4.22 -2.58 3.45
C PRO A 46 -4.71 -1.16 3.15
N GLY A 47 -5.87 -0.80 3.71
CA GLY A 47 -6.46 0.53 3.62
C GLY A 47 -6.70 1.13 4.99
N ARG A 48 -6.78 2.46 5.08
CA ARG A 48 -7.11 3.20 6.31
C ARG A 48 -8.48 2.86 6.92
N TYR A 49 -9.36 2.23 6.16
CA TYR A 49 -10.74 1.88 6.57
C TYR A 49 -11.02 0.36 6.52
N GLY A 50 -10.00 -0.48 6.34
CA GLY A 50 -10.19 -1.93 6.12
C GLY A 50 -9.37 -2.83 7.04
N ALA A 51 -8.78 -2.29 8.10
CA ALA A 51 -7.99 -3.07 9.06
C ALA A 51 -8.78 -3.56 10.29
N GLU A 52 -10.10 -3.29 10.37
CA GLU A 52 -10.95 -3.65 11.53
C GLU A 52 -12.25 -4.40 11.16
N MET A 53 -12.41 -4.88 9.93
CA MET A 53 -13.57 -5.73 9.57
C MET A 53 -13.13 -6.93 8.75
N SER A 54 -12.54 -7.92 9.42
CA SER A 54 -12.64 -9.36 9.17
C SER A 54 -11.96 -10.10 10.32
#